data_AF-A0AAN6HH84-F1
#
_entry.id   AF-A0AAN6HH84-F1
#
_cell.length_a   1.000
_cell.length_b   1.000
_cell.length_c   1.000
_cell.angle_alpha   90.00
_cell.angle_beta   90.00
_cell.angle_gamma   90.00
#
_symmetry.space_group_name_H-M   'P 1'
#
loop_
_entity.id
_entity.type
_entity.pdbx_description
1 polymer ?
#
loop_
_entity_poly.entity_id
_entity_poly.type
_entity_poly.pdbx_seq_one_letter_code
_entity_poly.pdbx_strand_id
1 'polypeptide(L)'
;MLEVRCSGTPYEIGYQHGAAAKDKVNGSISFYEDLFQETCSMNWGAVRQEAEKYIEPLRRISPRHVEEMQGLADGAGVDLLDIIALNVRTEITFSLYTDDPTTPIQTDGCTGVAYRQPNGQMLLAQNWDWQPKQSPNLLICHISQPGIDMPNISIVTEAGVIGKIGINSAGVGTVLNAIRARGVDNTKLPIHLALRTALESRSAREAAGKLYKLGTAGSGHILVSDPREALGLECTSIGIKEINLDSNGALVHTNHLLLEHPGVDEPGWLPDSKMRFARMSELVQDKLASDSINHDSLFELFKDEQGYPASINRDVTTHRDGTTTLFNINMDLAKGKAMNIAYNSALRQSKSLAAELQNLNTKPQASPSEIGNVSASIATFTKTLDDYQSLARQEIVPKKQEEAFARVKRFRENLSDFRGQIDSLKKAREDAQHQANRTELLGRRPYNATPENPYANATTTNTHSTFQPRHPPQSNGPLTTGSPDEMREAHAFREQNFFSNTNQALDDYIARGQAVLGDLGQQREMLKSTQKRLYSVANTLGVSGDTIRMVERRAKEDKWIFAAGVVIFFLFCWLVLHFLR
;
A
#
# COMPACT_ATOMS: atom_id res chain seq x y z
N MET A 1 -6.47 -7.03 -16.92
CA MET A 1 -5.28 -7.67 -17.53
C MET A 1 -5.31 -9.15 -17.17
N LEU A 2 -4.89 -10.07 -18.04
CA LEU A 2 -4.83 -11.51 -17.71
C LEU A 2 -3.82 -11.71 -16.57
N GLU A 3 -4.16 -12.51 -15.57
CA GLU A 3 -3.24 -12.89 -14.48
C GLU A 3 -2.89 -14.38 -14.63
N VAL A 4 -1.60 -14.68 -14.73
CA VAL A 4 -1.07 -16.04 -14.90
C VAL A 4 -0.21 -16.38 -13.69
N ARG A 5 -0.40 -17.59 -13.14
CA ARG A 5 0.36 -18.09 -11.99
C ARG A 5 1.15 -19.30 -12.42
N CYS A 6 2.46 -19.13 -12.49
CA CYS A 6 3.41 -20.13 -12.91
C CYS A 6 4.17 -20.69 -11.69
N SER A 7 4.26 -22.01 -11.59
CA SER A 7 5.04 -22.67 -10.54
C SER A 7 5.68 -23.96 -11.04
N GLY A 8 6.92 -24.20 -10.63
CA GLY A 8 7.64 -25.44 -10.94
C GLY A 8 9.08 -25.23 -11.35
N THR A 9 9.59 -26.12 -12.19
CA THR A 9 10.87 -25.96 -12.90
C THR A 9 10.79 -24.80 -13.91
N PRO A 10 11.93 -24.30 -14.44
CA PRO A 10 11.91 -23.28 -15.48
C PRO A 10 11.04 -23.66 -16.67
N TYR A 11 11.13 -24.91 -17.15
CA TYR A 11 10.29 -25.41 -18.23
C TYR A 11 8.80 -25.36 -17.88
N GLU A 12 8.40 -25.86 -16.71
CA GLU A 12 7.00 -25.87 -16.27
C GLU A 12 6.43 -24.44 -16.15
N ILE A 13 7.23 -23.50 -15.63
CA ILE A 13 6.87 -22.09 -15.56
C ILE A 13 6.62 -21.51 -16.95
N GLY A 14 7.55 -21.79 -17.88
CA GLY A 14 7.43 -21.41 -19.27
C GLY A 14 6.15 -21.96 -19.88
N TYR A 15 5.94 -23.27 -19.78
CA TYR A 15 4.79 -23.97 -20.33
C TYR A 15 3.47 -23.40 -19.81
N GLN A 16 3.37 -23.15 -18.51
CA GLN A 16 2.18 -22.55 -17.91
C GLN A 16 1.93 -21.13 -18.41
N HIS A 17 2.98 -20.31 -18.60
CA HIS A 17 2.87 -18.99 -19.23
C HIS A 17 2.35 -19.14 -20.66
N GLY A 18 3.02 -19.92 -21.50
CA GLY A 18 2.68 -20.11 -22.90
C GLY A 18 1.27 -20.65 -23.10
N ALA A 19 0.88 -21.67 -22.34
CA ALA A 19 -0.42 -22.32 -22.44
C ALA A 19 -1.56 -21.39 -21.98
N ALA A 20 -1.39 -20.67 -20.87
CA ALA A 20 -2.41 -19.77 -20.36
C ALA A 20 -2.57 -18.49 -21.20
N ALA A 21 -1.50 -18.05 -21.86
CA ALA A 21 -1.46 -16.81 -22.62
C ALA A 21 -1.31 -17.01 -24.15
N LYS A 22 -1.60 -18.21 -24.67
CA LYS A 22 -1.35 -18.61 -26.06
C LYS A 22 -1.77 -17.56 -27.09
N ASP A 23 -3.02 -17.10 -27.03
CA ASP A 23 -3.55 -16.12 -27.99
C ASP A 23 -2.82 -14.77 -27.89
N LYS A 24 -2.42 -14.37 -26.68
CA LYS A 24 -1.66 -13.14 -26.45
C LYS A 24 -0.21 -13.26 -26.90
N VAL A 25 0.41 -14.44 -26.77
CA VAL A 25 1.75 -14.70 -27.31
C VAL A 25 1.75 -14.55 -28.83
N ASN A 26 0.78 -15.14 -29.51
CA ASN A 26 0.60 -14.98 -30.96
C ASN A 26 0.31 -13.52 -31.33
N GLY A 27 -0.49 -12.82 -30.51
CA GLY A 27 -0.74 -11.38 -30.66
C GLY A 27 0.55 -10.54 -30.53
N SER A 28 1.43 -10.86 -29.56
CA SER A 28 2.73 -10.21 -29.43
C SER A 28 3.62 -10.45 -30.64
N ILE A 29 3.68 -11.70 -31.14
CA ILE A 29 4.47 -12.05 -32.33
C ILE A 29 4.00 -11.24 -33.53
N SER A 30 2.69 -11.23 -33.81
CA SER A 30 2.12 -10.45 -34.92
C SER A 30 2.40 -8.95 -34.78
N PHE A 31 2.28 -8.40 -33.56
CA PHE A 31 2.61 -7.00 -33.32
C PHE A 31 4.09 -6.69 -33.61
N TYR A 32 5.01 -7.53 -33.14
CA TYR A 32 6.44 -7.31 -33.34
C TYR A 32 6.91 -7.59 -34.77
N GLU A 33 6.27 -8.51 -35.49
CA GLU A 33 6.50 -8.71 -36.91
C GLU A 33 6.24 -7.43 -37.71
N ASP A 34 5.08 -6.80 -37.51
CA ASP A 34 4.75 -5.51 -38.14
C ASP A 34 5.74 -4.42 -37.70
N LEU A 35 6.02 -4.32 -36.40
CA LEU A 35 6.90 -3.30 -35.86
C LEU A 35 8.32 -3.39 -36.44
N PHE A 36 8.95 -4.57 -36.42
CA PHE A 36 10.31 -4.72 -36.91
C PHE A 36 10.41 -4.50 -38.41
N GLN A 37 9.37 -4.86 -39.17
CA GLN A 37 9.31 -4.58 -40.58
C GLN A 37 9.24 -3.06 -40.85
N GLU A 38 8.45 -2.33 -40.06
CA GLU A 38 8.29 -0.88 -40.19
C GLU A 38 9.52 -0.08 -39.72
N THR A 39 10.14 -0.48 -38.60
CA THR A 39 11.14 0.37 -37.91
C THR A 39 12.58 -0.10 -38.07
N CYS A 40 12.78 -1.36 -38.48
CA CYS A 40 14.10 -1.96 -38.67
C CYS A 40 14.30 -2.51 -40.09
N SER A 41 13.27 -2.49 -40.95
CA SER A 41 13.27 -3.15 -42.26
C SER A 41 13.59 -4.65 -42.19
N MET A 42 13.24 -5.30 -41.08
CA MET A 42 13.47 -6.72 -40.85
C MET A 42 12.14 -7.47 -40.86
N ASN A 43 11.96 -8.39 -41.81
CA ASN A 43 10.87 -9.35 -41.75
C ASN A 43 11.11 -10.38 -40.63
N TRP A 44 10.07 -11.14 -40.27
CA TRP A 44 10.17 -12.10 -39.16
C TRP A 44 11.27 -13.16 -39.35
N GLY A 45 11.55 -13.57 -40.59
CA GLY A 45 12.65 -14.48 -40.90
C GLY A 45 14.02 -13.90 -40.53
N ALA A 46 14.27 -12.63 -40.87
CA ALA A 46 15.49 -11.92 -40.49
C ALA A 46 15.58 -11.71 -38.96
N VAL A 47 14.45 -11.42 -38.31
CA VAL A 47 14.35 -11.32 -36.84
C VAL A 47 14.74 -12.64 -36.17
N ARG A 48 14.24 -13.77 -36.68
CA ARG A 48 14.61 -15.11 -36.18
C ARG A 48 16.10 -15.42 -36.39
N GLN A 49 16.69 -15.02 -37.51
CA GLN A 49 18.13 -15.17 -37.75
C GLN A 49 18.97 -14.34 -36.77
N GLU A 50 18.50 -13.15 -36.39
CA GLU A 50 19.15 -12.36 -35.35
C GLU A 50 19.00 -13.01 -33.98
N ALA A 51 17.79 -13.44 -33.62
CA ALA A 51 17.48 -14.12 -32.36
C ALA A 51 18.32 -15.40 -32.16
N GLU A 52 18.58 -16.16 -33.23
CA GLU A 52 19.38 -17.38 -33.19
C GLU A 52 20.79 -17.16 -32.60
N LYS A 53 21.39 -15.99 -32.85
CA LYS A 53 22.74 -15.64 -32.37
C LYS A 53 22.85 -15.62 -30.84
N TYR A 54 21.73 -15.45 -30.13
CA TYR A 54 21.70 -15.39 -28.67
C TYR A 54 21.56 -16.76 -28.01
N ILE A 55 21.10 -17.80 -28.72
CA ILE A 55 20.77 -19.10 -28.11
C ILE A 55 21.98 -19.71 -27.41
N GLU A 56 23.08 -19.88 -28.13
CA GLU A 56 24.23 -20.60 -27.63
C GLU A 56 24.94 -19.85 -26.49
N PRO A 57 25.15 -18.52 -26.57
CA PRO A 57 25.60 -17.74 -25.41
C PRO A 57 24.66 -17.86 -24.21
N LEU A 58 23.34 -17.76 -24.41
CA LEU A 58 22.37 -17.85 -23.31
C LEU A 58 22.35 -19.23 -22.65
N ARG A 59 22.54 -20.32 -23.40
CA ARG A 59 22.70 -21.67 -22.82
C ARG A 59 23.89 -21.76 -21.87
N ARG A 60 24.94 -20.96 -22.09
CA ARG A 60 26.14 -20.94 -21.24
C ARG A 60 25.96 -20.06 -20.01
N ILE A 61 25.40 -18.86 -20.18
CA ILE A 61 25.33 -17.86 -19.08
C ILE A 61 24.03 -17.95 -18.26
N SER A 62 22.93 -18.40 -18.86
CA SER A 62 21.65 -18.60 -18.17
C SER A 62 20.82 -19.73 -18.80
N PRO A 63 21.24 -21.01 -18.63
CA PRO A 63 20.52 -22.15 -19.19
C PRO A 63 19.07 -22.24 -18.71
N ARG A 64 18.79 -21.80 -17.47
CA ARG A 64 17.43 -21.80 -16.89
C ARG A 64 16.48 -20.86 -17.63
N HIS A 65 16.96 -19.70 -18.11
CA HIS A 65 16.11 -18.81 -18.91
C HIS A 65 15.79 -19.43 -20.28
N VAL A 66 16.74 -20.14 -20.90
CA VAL A 66 16.50 -20.84 -22.16
C VAL A 66 15.49 -21.97 -21.98
N GLU A 67 15.59 -22.72 -20.89
CA GLU A 67 14.63 -23.77 -20.54
C GLU A 67 13.21 -23.21 -20.32
N GLU A 68 13.08 -22.06 -19.65
CA GLU A 68 11.80 -21.38 -19.49
C GLU A 68 11.23 -20.87 -20.82
N MET A 69 12.06 -20.26 -21.68
CA MET A 69 11.61 -19.84 -23.01
C MET A 69 11.20 -21.03 -23.89
N GLN A 70 11.86 -22.18 -23.74
CA GLN A 70 11.45 -23.42 -24.42
C GLN A 70 10.08 -23.89 -23.94
N GLY A 71 9.87 -23.95 -22.61
CA GLY A 71 8.56 -24.28 -22.06
C GLY A 71 7.48 -23.33 -22.57
N LEU A 72 7.77 -22.03 -22.62
CA LEU A 72 6.85 -21.00 -23.12
C LEU A 72 6.48 -21.25 -24.58
N ALA A 73 7.47 -21.51 -25.43
CA ALA A 73 7.26 -21.85 -26.84
C ALA A 73 6.34 -23.06 -26.99
N ASP A 74 6.62 -24.15 -26.26
CA ASP A 74 5.84 -25.38 -26.30
C ASP A 74 4.40 -25.17 -25.80
N GLY A 75 4.22 -24.40 -24.72
CA GLY A 75 2.90 -24.07 -24.17
C GLY A 75 2.06 -23.20 -25.10
N ALA A 76 2.68 -22.25 -25.80
CA ALA A 76 2.02 -21.39 -26.78
C ALA A 76 1.84 -22.07 -28.15
N GLY A 77 2.58 -23.15 -28.42
CA GLY A 77 2.59 -23.85 -29.71
C GLY A 77 3.30 -23.06 -30.81
N VAL A 78 4.42 -22.40 -30.48
CA VAL A 78 5.28 -21.62 -31.39
C VAL A 78 6.73 -22.10 -31.30
N ASP A 79 7.63 -21.57 -32.13
CA ASP A 79 9.05 -21.96 -32.10
C ASP A 79 9.80 -21.25 -30.95
N LEU A 80 10.84 -21.89 -30.39
CA LEU A 80 11.73 -21.26 -29.41
C LEU A 80 12.30 -19.94 -29.95
N LEU A 81 12.66 -19.88 -31.25
CA LEU A 81 13.19 -18.68 -31.87
C LEU A 81 12.21 -17.52 -31.86
N ASP A 82 10.90 -17.79 -31.95
CA ASP A 82 9.87 -16.75 -31.89
C ASP A 82 9.83 -16.13 -30.47
N ILE A 83 9.99 -16.96 -29.43
CA ILE A 83 10.05 -16.50 -28.04
C ILE A 83 11.35 -15.74 -27.76
N ILE A 84 12.49 -16.22 -28.27
CA ILE A 84 13.76 -15.51 -28.10
C ILE A 84 13.69 -14.14 -28.79
N ALA A 85 13.12 -14.06 -30.00
CA ALA A 85 12.90 -12.79 -30.70
C ALA A 85 12.13 -11.77 -29.84
N LEU A 86 11.06 -12.18 -29.15
CA LEU A 86 10.33 -11.33 -28.21
C LEU A 86 11.20 -10.86 -27.03
N ASN A 87 12.08 -11.71 -26.52
CA ASN A 87 12.94 -11.42 -25.37
C ASN A 87 14.22 -10.64 -25.72
N VAL A 88 14.59 -10.55 -27.00
CA VAL A 88 15.71 -9.71 -27.51
C VAL A 88 15.24 -8.49 -28.29
N ARG A 89 13.95 -8.14 -28.22
CA ARG A 89 13.37 -7.03 -28.97
C ARG A 89 14.08 -5.70 -28.73
N THR A 90 14.59 -5.47 -27.51
CA THR A 90 15.22 -4.21 -27.13
C THR A 90 16.53 -4.05 -27.90
N GLU A 91 17.29 -5.13 -28.01
CA GLU A 91 18.52 -5.18 -28.80
C GLU A 91 18.24 -4.89 -30.28
N ILE A 92 17.18 -5.48 -30.84
CA ILE A 92 16.80 -5.27 -32.24
C ILE A 92 16.33 -3.83 -32.48
N THR A 93 15.33 -3.35 -31.72
CA THR A 93 14.72 -2.04 -31.95
C THR A 93 15.64 -0.88 -31.60
N PHE A 94 16.39 -0.98 -30.49
CA PHE A 94 17.09 0.17 -29.90
C PHE A 94 18.61 0.10 -29.98
N SER A 95 19.20 -1.01 -30.45
CA SER A 95 20.65 -1.14 -30.58
C SER A 95 21.14 -1.54 -31.98
N LEU A 96 20.32 -2.22 -32.80
CA LEU A 96 20.61 -2.61 -34.19
C LEU A 96 19.88 -1.76 -35.25
N TYR A 97 19.31 -0.62 -34.83
CA TYR A 97 18.54 0.25 -35.72
C TYR A 97 19.32 0.71 -36.96
N THR A 98 18.59 0.94 -38.05
CA THR A 98 19.15 1.40 -39.33
C THR A 98 19.57 2.87 -39.29
N ASP A 99 20.57 3.22 -40.12
CA ASP A 99 21.02 4.59 -40.39
C ASP A 99 20.21 5.26 -41.51
N ASP A 100 19.28 4.53 -42.13
CA ASP A 100 18.37 5.07 -43.14
C ASP A 100 17.48 6.15 -42.52
N PRO A 101 17.61 7.43 -42.93
CA PRO A 101 16.83 8.53 -42.37
C PRO A 101 15.35 8.45 -42.76
N THR A 102 14.97 7.59 -43.71
CA THR A 102 13.58 7.40 -44.14
C THR A 102 12.82 6.38 -43.31
N THR A 103 13.54 5.55 -42.53
CA THR A 103 12.90 4.57 -41.63
C THR A 103 12.37 5.25 -40.37
N PRO A 104 11.09 5.06 -40.00
CA PRO A 104 10.54 5.62 -38.79
C PRO A 104 11.31 5.19 -37.54
N ILE A 105 11.65 6.15 -36.67
CA ILE A 105 12.24 5.86 -35.36
C ILE A 105 11.13 5.39 -34.43
N GLN A 106 11.19 4.13 -34.01
CA GLN A 106 10.29 3.63 -32.98
C GLN A 106 10.48 4.42 -31.69
N THR A 107 9.38 4.81 -31.04
CA THR A 107 9.40 5.56 -29.77
C THR A 107 8.97 4.66 -28.59
N ASP A 108 9.70 4.71 -27.47
CA ASP A 108 9.31 4.13 -26.17
C ASP A 108 9.39 5.25 -25.13
N GLY A 109 8.26 5.61 -24.53
CA GLY A 109 8.25 6.60 -23.45
C GLY A 109 8.31 5.88 -22.11
N CYS A 110 9.26 6.21 -21.27
CA CYS A 110 9.28 5.71 -19.90
C CYS A 110 9.68 6.84 -18.96
N THR A 111 9.00 6.93 -17.82
CA THR A 111 9.41 7.80 -16.71
C THR A 111 9.46 6.94 -15.45
N GLY A 112 10.62 6.79 -14.83
CA GLY A 112 10.83 5.97 -13.63
C GLY A 112 11.31 6.82 -12.45
N VAL A 113 10.83 6.51 -11.25
CA VAL A 113 11.20 7.20 -10.01
C VAL A 113 11.43 6.20 -8.89
N ALA A 114 12.57 6.31 -8.21
CA ALA A 114 12.78 5.74 -6.89
C ALA A 114 12.89 6.86 -5.86
N TYR A 115 12.29 6.69 -4.69
CA TYR A 115 12.33 7.69 -3.62
C TYR A 115 12.51 7.05 -2.24
N ARG A 116 13.43 7.61 -1.45
CA ARG A 116 13.66 7.27 -0.05
C ARG A 116 12.79 8.14 0.85
N GLN A 117 11.81 7.52 1.47
CA GLN A 117 10.97 8.19 2.47
C GLN A 117 11.77 8.56 3.73
N PRO A 118 11.31 9.54 4.53
CA PRO A 118 11.93 9.90 5.81
C PRO A 118 12.05 8.74 6.80
N ASN A 119 11.17 7.74 6.71
CA ASN A 119 11.21 6.52 7.52
C ASN A 119 12.27 5.48 7.04
N GLY A 120 13.02 5.81 6.00
CA GLY A 120 14.06 4.97 5.40
C GLY A 120 13.58 3.95 4.36
N GLN A 121 12.26 3.81 4.15
CA GLN A 121 11.70 2.88 3.16
C GLN A 121 11.76 3.46 1.74
N MET A 122 11.91 2.56 0.77
CA MET A 122 11.94 2.92 -0.65
C MET A 122 10.57 2.77 -1.31
N LEU A 123 10.24 3.76 -2.16
CA LEU A 123 9.18 3.69 -3.15
C LEU A 123 9.80 3.52 -4.53
N LEU A 124 9.16 2.75 -5.40
CA LEU A 124 9.58 2.59 -6.80
C LEU A 124 8.36 2.63 -7.71
N ALA A 125 8.37 3.49 -8.72
CA ALA A 125 7.24 3.65 -9.63
C ALA A 125 7.68 4.01 -11.05
N GLN A 126 6.81 3.70 -12.02
CA GLN A 126 7.04 4.01 -13.43
C GLN A 126 5.74 4.11 -14.24
N ASN A 127 5.69 5.07 -15.18
CA ASN A 127 4.84 4.99 -16.37
C ASN A 127 5.61 4.30 -17.49
N TRP A 128 5.00 3.27 -18.09
CA TRP A 128 5.51 2.62 -19.28
C TRP A 128 4.62 2.97 -20.48
N ASP A 129 5.21 3.61 -21.47
CA ASP A 129 4.55 4.14 -22.65
C ASP A 129 4.98 3.36 -23.89
N TRP A 130 4.02 2.74 -24.55
CA TRP A 130 4.25 1.93 -25.74
C TRP A 130 3.08 2.06 -26.72
N GLN A 131 3.13 1.33 -27.83
CA GLN A 131 2.06 1.37 -28.82
C GLN A 131 0.77 0.71 -28.28
N PRO A 132 -0.41 1.36 -28.38
CA PRO A 132 -1.70 0.82 -27.92
C PRO A 132 -2.03 -0.57 -28.46
N LYS A 133 -1.58 -0.89 -29.68
CA LYS A 133 -1.77 -2.20 -30.34
C LYS A 133 -1.27 -3.36 -29.48
N GLN A 134 -0.28 -3.12 -28.61
CA GLN A 134 0.29 -4.14 -27.74
C GLN A 134 -0.40 -4.28 -26.39
N SER A 135 -1.24 -3.32 -25.99
CA SER A 135 -1.99 -3.34 -24.72
C SER A 135 -2.83 -4.61 -24.51
N PRO A 136 -3.54 -5.16 -25.52
CA PRO A 136 -4.28 -6.41 -25.38
C PRO A 136 -3.40 -7.62 -25.03
N ASN A 137 -2.10 -7.57 -25.33
CA ASN A 137 -1.15 -8.66 -25.11
C ASN A 137 -0.40 -8.55 -23.76
N LEU A 138 -0.74 -7.54 -22.94
CA LEU A 138 -0.20 -7.42 -21.58
C LEU A 138 -0.84 -8.43 -20.61
N LEU A 139 0.00 -8.96 -19.72
CA LEU A 139 -0.40 -9.85 -18.64
C LEU A 139 0.37 -9.57 -17.35
N ILE A 140 -0.20 -9.99 -16.22
CA ILE A 140 0.49 -10.09 -14.94
C ILE A 140 0.94 -11.54 -14.79
N CYS A 141 2.23 -11.78 -14.60
CA CYS A 141 2.79 -13.11 -14.39
C CYS A 141 3.35 -13.22 -12.97
N HIS A 142 2.82 -14.17 -12.21
CA HIS A 142 3.36 -14.56 -10.91
C HIS A 142 4.16 -15.84 -11.06
N ILE A 143 5.40 -15.83 -10.58
CA ILE A 143 6.34 -16.93 -10.76
C ILE A 143 6.78 -17.42 -9.38
N SER A 144 6.66 -18.73 -9.16
CA SER A 144 7.18 -19.40 -7.97
C SER A 144 8.03 -20.60 -8.34
N GLN A 145 9.16 -20.78 -7.66
CA GLN A 145 10.01 -21.95 -7.87
C GLN A 145 10.19 -22.69 -6.54
N PRO A 146 9.23 -23.54 -6.14
CA PRO A 146 9.31 -24.28 -4.89
C PRO A 146 10.54 -25.18 -4.87
N GLY A 147 11.17 -25.31 -3.70
CA GLY A 147 12.31 -26.21 -3.50
C GLY A 147 13.67 -25.62 -3.87
N ILE A 148 13.71 -24.43 -4.47
CA ILE A 148 14.94 -23.67 -4.70
C ILE A 148 14.85 -22.31 -4.00
N ASP A 149 15.99 -21.82 -3.47
CA ASP A 149 16.04 -20.57 -2.69
C ASP A 149 16.02 -19.34 -3.62
N MET A 150 14.91 -19.16 -4.33
CA MET A 150 14.63 -17.97 -5.12
C MET A 150 13.40 -17.23 -4.63
N PRO A 151 13.40 -15.89 -4.70
CA PRO A 151 12.22 -15.09 -4.45
C PRO A 151 11.10 -15.43 -5.44
N ASN A 152 9.86 -15.40 -4.98
CA ASN A 152 8.71 -15.42 -5.87
C ASN A 152 8.57 -14.04 -6.53
N ILE A 153 8.21 -14.01 -7.81
CA ILE A 153 8.26 -12.81 -8.65
C ILE A 153 6.85 -12.47 -9.12
N SER A 154 6.54 -11.18 -9.25
CA SER A 154 5.35 -10.67 -9.93
C SER A 154 5.76 -9.58 -10.90
N ILE A 155 5.42 -9.77 -12.18
CA ILE A 155 5.74 -8.81 -13.25
C ILE A 155 4.50 -8.44 -14.03
N VAL A 156 4.45 -7.19 -14.49
CA VAL A 156 3.57 -6.78 -15.58
C VAL A 156 4.37 -6.93 -16.87
N THR A 157 4.07 -7.92 -17.68
CA THR A 157 4.86 -8.26 -18.88
C THR A 157 3.99 -8.29 -20.14
N GLU A 158 4.64 -8.38 -21.28
CA GLU A 158 4.00 -8.75 -22.54
C GLU A 158 4.04 -10.26 -22.67
N ALA A 159 2.95 -10.86 -23.17
CA ALA A 159 2.88 -12.30 -23.36
C ALA A 159 4.03 -12.77 -24.26
N GLY A 160 4.81 -13.74 -23.79
CA GLY A 160 6.02 -14.22 -24.45
C GLY A 160 7.34 -13.67 -23.89
N VAL A 161 7.30 -12.62 -23.07
CA VAL A 161 8.49 -12.03 -22.44
C VAL A 161 8.61 -12.49 -20.98
N ILE A 162 9.73 -13.12 -20.62
CA ILE A 162 9.93 -13.77 -19.30
C ILE A 162 10.45 -12.83 -18.21
N GLY A 163 10.92 -11.64 -18.58
CA GLY A 163 11.45 -10.63 -17.66
C GLY A 163 11.02 -9.23 -18.06
N LYS A 164 10.45 -8.48 -17.11
CA LYS A 164 9.90 -7.14 -17.34
C LYS A 164 9.90 -6.37 -16.01
N ILE A 165 9.02 -5.38 -15.90
CA ILE A 165 8.83 -4.51 -14.75
C ILE A 165 8.04 -5.25 -13.65
N GLY A 166 8.52 -5.20 -12.40
CA GLY A 166 7.83 -5.86 -11.30
C GLY A 166 8.60 -5.91 -9.98
N ILE A 167 8.15 -6.78 -9.09
CA ILE A 167 8.66 -6.94 -7.72
C ILE A 167 8.77 -8.41 -7.33
N ASN A 168 9.65 -8.74 -6.39
CA ASN A 168 9.76 -10.06 -5.81
C ASN A 168 9.48 -10.12 -4.29
N SER A 169 9.37 -11.33 -3.76
CA SER A 169 9.05 -11.58 -2.33
C SER A 169 10.16 -11.19 -1.35
N ALA A 170 11.36 -10.86 -1.84
CA ALA A 170 12.44 -10.28 -1.03
C ALA A 170 12.34 -8.74 -0.93
N GLY A 171 11.41 -8.13 -1.66
CA GLY A 171 11.23 -6.68 -1.73
C GLY A 171 12.09 -6.01 -2.80
N VAL A 172 12.73 -6.77 -3.70
CA VAL A 172 13.44 -6.20 -4.86
C VAL A 172 12.43 -5.90 -5.95
N GLY A 173 12.34 -4.64 -6.34
CA GLY A 173 11.59 -4.16 -7.50
C GLY A 173 12.51 -3.68 -8.60
N THR A 174 12.06 -3.78 -9.85
CA THR A 174 12.77 -3.21 -11.00
C THR A 174 11.80 -2.61 -12.00
N VAL A 175 12.22 -1.48 -12.60
CA VAL A 175 11.55 -0.82 -13.72
C VAL A 175 12.55 -0.61 -14.87
N LEU A 176 12.06 -0.45 -16.10
CA LEU A 176 12.90 -0.36 -17.30
C LEU A 176 12.58 0.92 -18.08
N ASN A 177 13.59 1.66 -18.48
CA ASN A 177 13.43 2.69 -19.50
C ASN A 177 14.27 2.32 -20.73
N ALA A 178 13.68 2.42 -21.92
CA ALA A 178 14.43 2.21 -23.15
C ALA A 178 15.47 3.33 -23.36
N ILE A 179 16.65 2.94 -23.85
CA ILE A 179 17.71 3.84 -24.29
C ILE A 179 18.09 3.39 -25.70
N ARG A 180 18.13 4.32 -26.66
CA ARG A 180 18.55 4.04 -28.03
C ARG A 180 20.02 4.39 -28.21
N ALA A 181 20.89 3.40 -28.01
CA ALA A 181 22.32 3.54 -28.18
C ALA A 181 22.87 2.38 -29.03
N ARG A 182 23.82 2.69 -29.91
CA ARG A 182 24.30 1.72 -30.91
C ARG A 182 25.15 0.63 -30.28
N GLY A 183 24.98 -0.58 -30.81
CA GLY A 183 25.89 -1.70 -30.59
C GLY A 183 25.26 -2.81 -29.76
N VAL A 184 25.55 -4.05 -30.16
CA VAL A 184 25.07 -5.26 -29.51
C VAL A 184 26.23 -6.19 -29.20
N ASP A 185 26.22 -6.79 -28.01
CA ASP A 185 27.07 -7.90 -27.63
C ASP A 185 26.20 -9.10 -27.25
N ASN A 186 25.93 -9.97 -28.23
CA ASN A 186 25.07 -11.15 -28.06
C ASN A 186 25.64 -12.22 -27.12
N THR A 187 26.87 -12.03 -26.61
CA THR A 187 27.46 -12.91 -25.59
C THR A 187 26.98 -12.58 -24.17
N LYS A 188 26.30 -11.44 -23.98
CA LYS A 188 25.80 -10.93 -22.70
C LYS A 188 24.28 -11.11 -22.57
N LEU A 189 23.70 -10.70 -21.43
CA LEU A 189 22.26 -10.81 -21.21
C LEU A 189 21.47 -9.77 -22.03
N PRO A 190 20.47 -10.18 -22.81
CA PRO A 190 19.43 -9.26 -23.30
C PRO A 190 18.77 -8.50 -22.15
N ILE A 191 18.34 -7.26 -22.40
CA ILE A 191 17.81 -6.36 -21.36
C ILE A 191 16.65 -6.98 -20.57
N HIS A 192 15.73 -7.69 -21.24
CA HIS A 192 14.62 -8.37 -20.54
C HIS A 192 15.10 -9.54 -19.67
N LEU A 193 16.15 -10.24 -20.07
CA LEU A 193 16.77 -11.29 -19.24
C LEU A 193 17.62 -10.71 -18.11
N ALA A 194 18.16 -9.50 -18.28
CA ALA A 194 18.79 -8.73 -17.19
C ALA A 194 17.75 -8.31 -16.13
N LEU A 195 16.56 -7.84 -16.53
CA LEU A 195 15.44 -7.59 -15.60
C LEU A 195 15.02 -8.85 -14.85
N ARG A 196 14.92 -10.00 -15.56
CA ARG A 196 14.63 -11.28 -14.91
C ARG A 196 15.68 -11.65 -13.87
N THR A 197 16.96 -11.48 -14.22
CA THR A 197 18.09 -11.73 -13.29
C THR A 197 18.05 -10.81 -12.07
N ALA A 198 17.66 -9.55 -12.25
CA ALA A 198 17.49 -8.61 -11.14
C ALA A 198 16.35 -9.05 -10.21
N LEU A 199 15.21 -9.46 -10.77
CA LEU A 199 14.05 -9.96 -10.02
C LEU A 199 14.29 -11.30 -9.32
N GLU A 200 15.29 -12.08 -9.73
CA GLU A 200 15.70 -13.30 -9.02
C GLU A 200 16.67 -13.02 -7.84
N SER A 201 17.06 -11.76 -7.62
CA SER A 201 17.99 -11.35 -6.56
C SER A 201 17.28 -10.94 -5.26
N ARG A 202 17.99 -10.96 -4.12
CA ARG A 202 17.43 -10.70 -2.78
C ARG A 202 17.68 -9.27 -2.28
N SER A 203 18.53 -8.52 -2.97
CA SER A 203 18.76 -7.10 -2.72
C SER A 203 19.07 -6.37 -4.04
N ALA A 204 18.95 -5.04 -4.02
CA ALA A 204 19.30 -4.20 -5.17
C ALA A 204 20.79 -4.34 -5.51
N ARG A 205 21.66 -4.43 -4.49
CA ARG A 205 23.10 -4.62 -4.69
C ARG A 205 23.46 -6.00 -5.26
N GLU A 206 22.76 -7.06 -4.85
CA GLU A 206 22.95 -8.39 -5.44
C GLU A 206 22.55 -8.38 -6.92
N ALA A 207 21.42 -7.75 -7.26
CA ALA A 207 20.99 -7.58 -8.64
C ALA A 207 22.05 -6.85 -9.47
N ALA A 208 22.49 -5.67 -9.01
CA ALA A 208 23.53 -4.90 -9.68
C ALA A 208 24.84 -5.71 -9.85
N GLY A 209 25.28 -6.42 -8.80
CA GLY A 209 26.48 -7.27 -8.85
C GLY A 209 26.41 -8.39 -9.90
N LYS A 210 25.23 -9.03 -10.07
CA LYS A 210 25.02 -10.02 -11.14
C LYS A 210 25.09 -9.36 -12.52
N LEU A 211 24.47 -8.18 -12.68
CA LEU A 211 24.48 -7.45 -13.95
C LEU A 211 25.87 -6.93 -14.32
N TYR A 212 26.66 -6.45 -13.36
CA TYR A 212 28.06 -6.07 -13.59
C TYR A 212 28.92 -7.24 -14.06
N LYS A 213 28.66 -8.44 -13.52
CA LYS A 213 29.39 -9.65 -13.90
C LYS A 213 29.00 -10.18 -15.28
N LEU A 214 27.70 -10.16 -15.61
CA LEU A 214 27.18 -10.76 -16.84
C LEU A 214 27.13 -9.77 -18.02
N GLY A 215 27.06 -8.47 -17.73
CA GLY A 215 26.85 -7.42 -18.72
C GLY A 215 25.47 -7.49 -19.39
N THR A 216 25.20 -6.50 -20.24
CA THR A 216 23.98 -6.41 -21.05
C THR A 216 24.31 -6.41 -22.54
N ALA A 217 23.47 -7.05 -23.34
CA ALA A 217 23.68 -7.18 -24.77
C ALA A 217 23.38 -5.88 -25.52
N GLY A 218 22.30 -5.19 -25.16
CA GLY A 218 21.90 -3.91 -25.75
C GLY A 218 21.91 -2.76 -24.74
N SER A 219 21.21 -1.69 -25.11
CA SER A 219 21.08 -0.49 -24.30
C SER A 219 19.74 -0.38 -23.57
N GLY A 220 19.78 0.19 -22.37
CA GLY A 220 18.60 0.43 -21.54
C GLY A 220 18.97 1.05 -20.21
N HIS A 221 17.99 1.51 -19.45
CA HIS A 221 18.17 1.90 -18.07
C HIS A 221 17.34 0.99 -17.17
N ILE A 222 18.02 0.25 -16.30
CA ILE A 222 17.39 -0.62 -15.30
C ILE A 222 17.46 0.08 -13.95
N LEU A 223 16.31 0.53 -13.45
CA LEU A 223 16.22 1.03 -12.07
C LEU A 223 15.84 -0.14 -11.17
N VAL A 224 16.72 -0.47 -10.24
CA VAL A 224 16.51 -1.54 -9.26
C VAL A 224 16.47 -0.95 -7.86
N SER A 225 15.51 -1.37 -7.05
CA SER A 225 15.38 -0.93 -5.67
C SER A 225 14.99 -2.09 -4.77
N ASP A 226 15.41 -2.04 -3.52
CA ASP A 226 14.93 -2.91 -2.45
C ASP A 226 14.42 -2.04 -1.28
N PRO A 227 13.99 -2.60 -0.13
CA PRO A 227 13.45 -1.79 0.97
C PRO A 227 14.43 -0.76 1.56
N ARG A 228 15.71 -0.79 1.19
CA ARG A 228 16.80 0.00 1.78
C ARG A 228 17.52 0.90 0.77
N GLU A 229 17.62 0.55 -0.50
CA GLU A 229 18.34 1.36 -1.49
C GLU A 229 17.73 1.28 -2.90
N ALA A 230 18.14 2.20 -3.77
CA ALA A 230 17.85 2.17 -5.20
C ALA A 230 19.11 2.53 -6.00
N LEU A 231 19.25 1.90 -7.15
CA LEU A 231 20.35 2.06 -8.10
C LEU A 231 19.78 2.16 -9.50
N GLY A 232 20.10 3.24 -10.20
CA GLY A 232 19.86 3.35 -11.64
C GLY A 232 21.05 2.78 -12.40
N LEU A 233 20.81 1.84 -13.31
CA LEU A 233 21.86 1.20 -14.09
C LEU A 233 21.69 1.58 -15.56
N GLU A 234 22.54 2.48 -16.05
CA GLU A 234 22.64 2.76 -17.47
C GLU A 234 23.45 1.68 -18.15
N CYS A 235 22.76 0.85 -18.92
CA CYS A 235 23.28 -0.32 -19.59
C CYS A 235 23.56 -0.01 -21.06
N THR A 236 24.73 -0.45 -21.54
CA THR A 236 25.13 -0.40 -22.95
C THR A 236 25.85 -1.71 -23.30
N SER A 237 26.13 -1.95 -24.58
CA SER A 237 26.90 -3.12 -25.02
C SER A 237 28.34 -3.13 -24.51
N ILE A 238 28.92 -1.96 -24.20
CA ILE A 238 30.30 -1.83 -23.73
C ILE A 238 30.44 -1.82 -22.20
N GLY A 239 29.39 -1.49 -21.46
CA GLY A 239 29.46 -1.39 -20.00
C GLY A 239 28.19 -0.86 -19.33
N ILE A 240 28.21 -0.87 -18.00
CA ILE A 240 27.12 -0.39 -17.15
C ILE A 240 27.67 0.73 -16.25
N LYS A 241 26.91 1.82 -16.11
CA LYS A 241 27.19 2.89 -15.13
C LYS A 241 26.07 2.99 -14.10
N GLU A 242 26.46 3.26 -12.86
CA GLU A 242 25.57 3.34 -11.70
C GLU A 242 25.21 4.81 -11.40
N ILE A 243 23.92 5.07 -11.21
CA ILE A 243 23.34 6.32 -10.74
C ILE A 243 22.79 6.08 -9.34
N ASN A 244 23.16 6.95 -8.40
CA ASN A 244 22.70 6.91 -7.03
C ASN A 244 21.55 7.90 -6.80
N LEU A 245 20.85 7.76 -5.67
CA LEU A 245 19.90 8.76 -5.20
C LEU A 245 20.58 10.14 -5.08
N ASP A 246 19.85 11.19 -5.43
CA ASP A 246 20.26 12.57 -5.23
C ASP A 246 20.23 12.98 -3.74
N SER A 247 20.57 14.24 -3.46
CA SER A 247 20.55 14.80 -2.09
C SER A 247 19.16 14.82 -1.46
N ASN A 248 18.10 14.74 -2.27
CA ASN A 248 16.71 14.69 -1.81
C ASN A 248 16.22 13.24 -1.60
N GLY A 249 17.08 12.25 -1.83
CA GLY A 249 16.74 10.84 -1.73
C GLY A 249 15.91 10.33 -2.91
N ALA A 250 15.89 11.02 -4.05
CA ALA A 250 15.19 10.64 -5.26
C ALA A 250 16.15 10.20 -6.37
N LEU A 251 15.69 9.32 -7.25
CA LEU A 251 16.34 9.01 -8.52
C LEU A 251 15.26 8.97 -9.58
N VAL A 252 15.36 9.89 -10.54
CA VAL A 252 14.46 10.00 -11.69
C VAL A 252 15.21 9.56 -12.94
N HIS A 253 14.54 8.87 -13.85
CA HIS A 253 15.10 8.56 -15.15
C HIS A 253 14.04 8.52 -16.24
N THR A 254 14.42 8.95 -17.45
CA THR A 254 13.59 8.84 -18.66
C THR A 254 14.31 7.99 -19.72
N ASN A 255 14.42 8.43 -20.96
CA ASN A 255 14.86 7.61 -22.11
C ASN A 255 16.16 8.13 -22.75
N HIS A 256 17.04 8.75 -21.98
CA HIS A 256 18.35 9.21 -22.46
C HIS A 256 19.44 8.93 -21.43
N LEU A 257 20.70 8.80 -21.86
CA LEU A 257 21.83 8.66 -20.92
C LEU A 257 22.05 10.00 -20.20
N LEU A 258 22.07 9.94 -18.87
CA LEU A 258 22.45 11.00 -17.94
C LEU A 258 23.95 11.02 -17.68
N LEU A 259 24.60 9.85 -17.69
CA LEU A 259 26.05 9.76 -17.54
C LEU A 259 26.74 9.69 -18.90
N GLU A 260 27.99 10.16 -18.97
CA GLU A 260 28.79 10.03 -20.18
C GLU A 260 29.24 8.59 -20.38
N HIS A 261 29.06 7.98 -21.56
CA HIS A 261 29.60 6.66 -21.89
C HIS A 261 30.57 6.79 -23.07
N PRO A 262 31.90 6.88 -22.83
CA PRO A 262 32.86 7.04 -23.91
C PRO A 262 32.78 5.89 -24.93
N GLY A 263 32.65 6.24 -26.21
CA GLY A 263 32.54 5.27 -27.31
C GLY A 263 31.12 4.77 -27.58
N VAL A 264 30.10 5.28 -26.89
CA VAL A 264 28.69 4.97 -27.14
C VAL A 264 28.08 6.06 -28.02
N ASP A 265 27.44 5.64 -29.11
CA ASP A 265 26.64 6.50 -30.00
C ASP A 265 25.18 6.48 -29.55
N GLU A 266 24.74 7.57 -28.93
CA GLU A 266 23.34 7.84 -28.59
C GLU A 266 22.86 9.07 -29.38
N PRO A 267 22.30 8.90 -30.59
CA PRO A 267 22.04 10.01 -31.51
C PRO A 267 20.88 10.95 -31.09
N GLY A 268 20.30 10.75 -29.90
CA GLY A 268 19.12 11.47 -29.43
C GLY A 268 17.87 11.12 -30.26
N TRP A 269 16.87 10.52 -29.62
CA TRP A 269 15.73 9.92 -30.35
C TRP A 269 14.36 10.36 -29.86
N LEU A 270 14.29 10.89 -28.63
CA LEU A 270 13.08 11.41 -28.01
C LEU A 270 13.33 12.81 -27.45
N PRO A 271 12.93 13.87 -28.18
CA PRO A 271 13.09 15.24 -27.71
C PRO A 271 12.44 15.49 -26.33
N ASP A 272 11.31 14.84 -26.06
CA ASP A 272 10.58 14.96 -24.79
C ASP A 272 11.22 14.24 -23.60
N SER A 273 12.18 13.35 -23.83
CA SER A 273 12.85 12.59 -22.76
C SER A 273 13.50 13.52 -21.73
N LYS A 274 14.21 14.56 -22.18
CA LYS A 274 14.83 15.57 -21.31
C LYS A 274 13.78 16.45 -20.61
N MET A 275 12.70 16.79 -21.31
CA MET A 275 11.61 17.61 -20.76
C MET A 275 10.87 16.87 -19.65
N ARG A 276 10.53 15.59 -19.84
CA ARG A 276 9.90 14.74 -18.81
C ARG A 276 10.81 14.50 -17.62
N PHE A 277 12.13 14.34 -17.84
CA PHE A 277 13.09 14.21 -16.76
C PHE A 277 13.10 15.46 -15.88
N ALA A 278 13.23 16.65 -16.50
CA ALA A 278 13.21 17.92 -15.80
C ALA A 278 11.88 18.12 -15.06
N ARG A 279 10.75 17.83 -15.72
CA ARG A 279 9.41 17.96 -15.15
C ARG A 279 9.19 17.03 -13.96
N MET A 280 9.55 15.75 -14.06
CA MET A 280 9.40 14.82 -12.94
C MET A 280 10.31 15.20 -11.76
N SER A 281 11.52 15.71 -12.05
CA SER A 281 12.43 16.20 -11.01
C SER A 281 11.85 17.41 -10.28
N GLU A 282 11.27 18.36 -11.02
CA GLU A 282 10.56 19.52 -10.47
C GLU A 282 9.36 19.09 -9.61
N LEU A 283 8.51 18.19 -10.11
CA LEU A 283 7.35 17.67 -9.38
C LEU A 283 7.73 16.99 -8.06
N VAL A 284 8.81 16.19 -8.06
CA VAL A 284 9.35 15.58 -6.84
C VAL A 284 9.83 16.67 -5.88
N GLN A 285 10.60 17.65 -6.36
CA GLN A 285 11.12 18.74 -5.54
C GLN A 285 10.00 19.60 -4.92
N ASP A 286 9.01 20.01 -5.71
CA ASP A 286 7.86 20.79 -5.26
C ASP A 286 7.04 20.02 -4.23
N LYS A 287 6.86 18.71 -4.45
CA LYS A 287 6.17 17.89 -3.47
C LYS A 287 6.94 17.81 -2.17
N LEU A 288 8.27 17.62 -2.20
CA LEU A 288 9.12 17.60 -1.01
C LEU A 288 9.17 18.93 -0.27
N ALA A 289 9.03 20.05 -0.97
CA ALA A 289 8.96 21.38 -0.35
C ALA A 289 7.64 21.60 0.42
N SER A 290 6.57 20.88 0.05
CA SER A 290 5.24 21.03 0.67
C SER A 290 4.90 19.94 1.68
N ASP A 291 5.30 18.68 1.44
CA ASP A 291 4.91 17.51 2.23
C ASP A 291 5.81 16.29 1.95
N SER A 292 5.68 15.24 2.76
CA SER A 292 6.30 13.94 2.49
C SER A 292 5.67 13.23 1.27
N ILE A 293 6.49 12.48 0.53
CA ILE A 293 6.01 11.61 -0.56
C ILE A 293 5.71 10.22 0.00
N ASN A 294 4.46 9.81 -0.11
CA ASN A 294 3.97 8.44 0.07
C ASN A 294 3.49 7.84 -1.27
N HIS A 295 3.01 6.60 -1.26
CA HIS A 295 2.49 5.92 -2.45
C HIS A 295 1.47 6.72 -3.25
N ASP A 296 0.44 7.27 -2.58
CA ASP A 296 -0.64 7.98 -3.27
C ASP A 296 -0.09 9.26 -3.90
N SER A 297 0.69 10.04 -3.16
CA SER A 297 1.28 11.27 -3.70
C SER A 297 2.29 11.01 -4.82
N LEU A 298 3.06 9.92 -4.76
CA LEU A 298 3.97 9.54 -5.84
C LEU A 298 3.18 9.18 -7.10
N PHE A 299 2.07 8.45 -6.94
CA PHE A 299 1.18 8.11 -8.05
C PHE A 299 0.55 9.35 -8.69
N GLU A 300 0.18 10.37 -7.91
CA GLU A 300 -0.33 11.62 -8.46
C GLU A 300 0.68 12.33 -9.38
N LEU A 301 1.99 12.24 -9.11
CA LEU A 301 3.02 12.84 -9.99
C LEU A 301 3.02 12.22 -11.40
N PHE A 302 2.66 10.94 -11.50
CA PHE A 302 2.59 10.22 -12.79
C PHE A 302 1.37 10.58 -13.63
N LYS A 303 0.44 11.39 -13.11
CA LYS A 303 -0.71 11.90 -13.86
C LYS A 303 -0.45 13.24 -14.53
N ASP A 304 0.76 13.78 -14.41
CA ASP A 304 1.10 15.08 -14.99
C ASP A 304 0.99 15.06 -16.52
N GLU A 305 0.25 16.04 -17.03
CA GLU A 305 -0.03 16.25 -18.46
C GLU A 305 0.70 17.48 -19.02
N GLN A 306 1.68 18.04 -18.28
CA GLN A 306 2.47 19.15 -18.79
C GLN A 306 3.37 18.66 -19.92
N GLY A 307 3.26 19.32 -21.08
CA GLY A 307 3.92 18.86 -22.32
C GLY A 307 3.06 17.90 -23.15
N TYR A 308 1.74 17.85 -22.91
CA TYR A 308 0.79 17.09 -23.73
C TYR A 308 1.02 17.30 -25.24
N PRO A 309 1.00 16.23 -26.07
CA PRO A 309 0.70 14.83 -25.70
C PRO A 309 1.91 14.03 -25.19
N ALA A 310 3.11 14.58 -25.25
CA ALA A 310 4.37 13.92 -24.86
C ALA A 310 4.71 14.12 -23.37
N SER A 311 3.69 14.30 -22.54
CA SER A 311 3.76 14.46 -21.08
C SER A 311 4.20 13.18 -20.36
N ILE A 312 4.40 13.25 -19.05
CA ILE A 312 4.68 12.08 -18.19
C ILE A 312 3.53 11.06 -18.27
N ASN A 313 2.29 11.53 -18.20
CA ASN A 313 1.12 10.77 -18.59
C ASN A 313 0.90 10.99 -20.09
N ARG A 314 1.46 10.11 -20.91
CA ARG A 314 1.55 10.29 -22.37
C ARG A 314 0.25 9.85 -23.05
N ASP A 315 -0.22 10.63 -24.03
CA ASP A 315 -1.42 10.33 -24.81
C ASP A 315 -1.12 10.30 -26.33
N VAL A 316 -2.04 9.73 -27.13
CA VAL A 316 -1.92 9.71 -28.60
C VAL A 316 -2.69 10.88 -29.21
N THR A 317 -2.02 11.80 -29.91
CA THR A 317 -2.71 12.74 -30.81
C THR A 317 -2.95 12.12 -32.18
N THR A 318 -4.20 11.76 -32.45
CA THR A 318 -4.83 11.57 -33.78
C THR A 318 -3.99 10.98 -34.93
N HIS A 319 -4.38 9.75 -35.30
CA HIS A 319 -4.15 9.03 -36.58
C HIS A 319 -2.73 8.53 -36.91
N ARG A 320 -2.56 7.24 -36.59
CA ARG A 320 -1.47 6.28 -36.90
C ARG A 320 -0.31 6.25 -35.88
N ASP A 321 -0.18 5.07 -35.26
CA ASP A 321 1.04 4.54 -34.63
C ASP A 321 1.75 5.46 -33.61
N GLY A 322 0.97 6.04 -32.69
CA GLY A 322 1.49 6.81 -31.55
C GLY A 322 1.73 5.98 -30.29
N THR A 323 2.57 6.51 -29.40
CA THR A 323 2.92 5.92 -28.10
C THR A 323 2.09 6.58 -26.99
N THR A 324 1.58 5.80 -26.03
CA THR A 324 0.81 6.29 -24.86
C THR A 324 1.13 5.49 -23.62
N THR A 325 0.91 6.06 -22.44
CA THR A 325 1.06 5.36 -21.16
C THR A 325 0.08 4.18 -21.11
N LEU A 326 0.60 2.95 -21.19
CA LEU A 326 -0.22 1.73 -21.17
C LEU A 326 -0.53 1.27 -19.75
N PHE A 327 0.40 1.49 -18.82
CA PHE A 327 0.16 1.29 -17.40
C PHE A 327 1.13 2.11 -16.55
N ASN A 328 0.71 2.36 -15.31
CA ASN A 328 1.57 2.79 -14.23
C ASN A 328 1.77 1.62 -13.25
N ILE A 329 2.97 1.49 -12.71
CA ILE A 329 3.24 0.64 -11.55
C ILE A 329 3.77 1.47 -10.40
N ASN A 330 3.31 1.18 -9.18
CA ASN A 330 3.76 1.81 -7.94
C ASN A 330 3.95 0.72 -6.88
N MET A 331 5.21 0.48 -6.52
CA MET A 331 5.64 -0.68 -5.75
C MET A 331 6.02 -0.30 -4.32
N ASP A 332 5.35 -0.93 -3.35
CA ASP A 332 5.73 -0.90 -1.94
C ASP A 332 6.70 -2.04 -1.65
N LEU A 333 7.98 -1.70 -1.59
CA LEU A 333 9.06 -2.67 -1.42
C LEU A 333 9.08 -3.27 0.00
N ALA A 334 8.46 -2.62 0.98
CA ALA A 334 8.52 -3.02 2.39
C ALA A 334 7.44 -4.05 2.81
N LYS A 335 6.44 -4.34 1.96
CA LYS A 335 5.29 -5.20 2.34
C LYS A 335 5.67 -6.59 2.85
N GLY A 336 6.66 -7.25 2.23
CA GLY A 336 7.14 -8.56 2.69
C GLY A 336 7.71 -8.54 4.13
N LYS A 337 8.32 -7.41 4.53
CA LYS A 337 8.79 -7.19 5.89
C LYS A 337 7.62 -6.87 6.84
N ALA A 338 6.65 -6.09 6.38
CA ALA A 338 5.46 -5.73 7.15
C ALA A 338 4.67 -6.98 7.61
N MET A 339 4.52 -8.00 6.75
CA MET A 339 3.81 -9.23 7.10
C MET A 339 4.49 -9.99 8.25
N ASN A 340 5.83 -10.08 8.24
CA ASN A 340 6.59 -10.71 9.33
C ASN A 340 6.55 -9.90 10.62
N ILE A 341 6.58 -8.57 10.53
CA ILE A 341 6.44 -7.69 11.70
C ILE A 341 5.07 -7.86 12.34
N ALA A 342 3.99 -7.83 11.54
CA ALA A 342 2.62 -8.01 12.01
C ALA A 342 2.44 -9.37 12.70
N TYR A 343 2.96 -10.45 12.10
CA TYR A 343 2.97 -11.77 12.72
C TYR A 343 3.68 -11.79 14.08
N ASN A 344 4.91 -11.27 14.15
CA ASN A 344 5.69 -11.26 15.40
C ASN A 344 5.07 -10.37 16.49
N SER A 345 4.44 -9.26 16.09
CA SER A 345 3.69 -8.40 17.01
C SER A 345 2.47 -9.14 17.57
N ALA A 346 1.66 -9.75 16.71
CA ALA A 346 0.50 -10.55 17.10
C ALA A 346 0.90 -11.71 18.04
N LEU A 347 2.00 -12.41 17.74
CA LEU A 347 2.52 -13.48 18.57
C LEU A 347 2.91 -13.00 19.97
N ARG A 348 3.60 -11.86 20.07
CA ARG A 348 4.02 -11.27 21.35
C ARG A 348 2.82 -10.82 22.19
N GLN A 349 1.89 -10.10 21.56
CA GLN A 349 0.67 -9.61 22.22
C GLN A 349 -0.20 -10.77 22.71
N SER A 350 -0.39 -11.81 21.88
CA SER A 350 -1.14 -13.01 22.27
C SER A 350 -0.52 -13.72 23.48
N LYS A 351 0.81 -13.79 23.57
CA LYS A 351 1.51 -14.39 24.73
C LYS A 351 1.37 -13.52 25.98
N SER A 352 1.50 -12.20 25.86
CA SER A 352 1.32 -11.26 26.99
C SER A 352 -0.09 -11.35 27.55
N LEU A 353 -1.10 -11.28 26.68
CA LEU A 353 -2.51 -11.40 27.07
C LEU A 353 -2.83 -12.72 27.77
N ALA A 354 -2.30 -13.84 27.25
CA ALA A 354 -2.48 -15.13 27.90
C ALA A 354 -1.88 -15.16 29.32
N ALA A 355 -0.68 -14.60 29.50
CA ALA A 355 -0.03 -14.54 30.81
C ALA A 355 -0.74 -13.59 31.79
N GLU A 356 -1.17 -12.42 31.32
CA GLU A 356 -1.94 -11.44 32.11
C GLU A 356 -3.27 -12.04 32.57
N LEU A 357 -4.02 -12.69 31.67
CA LEU A 357 -5.28 -13.34 32.00
C LEU A 357 -5.10 -14.52 32.95
N GLN A 358 -4.07 -15.34 32.75
CA GLN A 358 -3.76 -16.43 33.67
C GLN A 358 -3.46 -15.89 35.08
N ASN A 359 -2.69 -14.80 35.19
CA ASN A 359 -2.43 -14.14 36.47
C ASN A 359 -3.73 -13.63 37.11
N LEU A 360 -4.58 -12.94 36.35
CA LEU A 360 -5.86 -12.43 36.88
C LEU A 360 -6.81 -13.54 37.34
N ASN A 361 -6.87 -14.67 36.62
CA ASN A 361 -7.69 -15.81 37.01
C ASN A 361 -7.21 -16.50 38.29
N THR A 362 -5.94 -16.33 38.68
CA THR A 362 -5.43 -16.85 39.97
C THR A 362 -5.72 -15.92 41.15
N LYS A 363 -6.12 -14.67 40.90
CA LYS A 363 -6.41 -13.71 41.97
C LYS A 363 -7.83 -13.95 42.52
N PRO A 364 -8.02 -13.86 43.85
CA PRO A 364 -9.36 -13.97 44.46
C PRO A 364 -10.34 -12.90 43.94
N GLN A 365 -9.82 -11.71 43.64
CA GLN A 365 -10.60 -10.61 43.07
C GLN A 365 -9.70 -9.72 42.22
N ALA A 366 -10.02 -9.58 40.93
CA ALA A 366 -9.30 -8.67 40.02
C ALA A 366 -9.79 -7.23 40.19
N SER A 367 -8.87 -6.26 40.16
CA SER A 367 -9.21 -4.84 40.29
C SER A 367 -9.78 -4.26 38.98
N PRO A 368 -10.58 -3.17 39.04
CA PRO A 368 -11.08 -2.46 37.86
C PRO A 368 -9.98 -2.04 36.89
N SER A 369 -8.86 -1.54 37.41
CA SER A 369 -7.73 -1.07 36.60
C SER A 369 -7.06 -2.22 35.84
N GLU A 370 -6.92 -3.40 36.47
CA GLU A 370 -6.36 -4.58 35.83
C GLU A 370 -7.24 -5.11 34.70
N ILE A 371 -8.55 -5.18 34.91
CA ILE A 371 -9.51 -5.58 33.87
C ILE A 371 -9.52 -4.55 32.72
N GLY A 372 -9.42 -3.26 33.05
CA GLY A 372 -9.32 -2.17 32.08
C GLY A 372 -8.06 -2.26 31.23
N ASN A 373 -6.90 -2.53 31.85
CA ASN A 373 -5.62 -2.69 31.16
C ASN A 373 -5.65 -3.84 30.16
N VAL A 374 -6.15 -5.01 30.57
CA VAL A 374 -6.27 -6.17 29.67
C VAL A 374 -7.27 -5.89 28.55
N SER A 375 -8.38 -5.18 28.82
CA SER A 375 -9.34 -4.77 27.79
C SER A 375 -8.69 -3.86 26.74
N ALA A 376 -7.82 -2.93 27.15
CA ALA A 376 -7.06 -2.08 26.22
C ALA A 376 -6.02 -2.88 25.41
N SER A 377 -5.35 -3.85 26.03
CA SER A 377 -4.45 -4.78 25.34
C SER A 377 -5.18 -5.63 24.29
N ILE A 378 -6.41 -6.08 24.58
CA ILE A 378 -7.29 -6.79 23.63
C ILE A 378 -7.67 -5.91 22.44
N ALA A 379 -7.97 -4.63 22.66
CA ALA A 379 -8.28 -3.69 21.58
C ALA A 379 -7.07 -3.48 20.66
N THR A 380 -5.88 -3.33 21.24
CA THR A 380 -4.61 -3.21 20.49
C THR A 380 -4.29 -4.49 19.71
N PHE A 381 -4.55 -5.66 20.31
CA PHE A 381 -4.40 -6.94 19.64
C PHE A 381 -5.37 -7.12 18.47
N THR A 382 -6.63 -6.70 18.64
CA THR A 382 -7.64 -6.72 17.57
C THR A 382 -7.15 -5.94 16.35
N LYS A 383 -6.67 -4.71 16.54
CA LYS A 383 -6.11 -3.88 15.45
C LYS A 383 -4.92 -4.55 14.75
N THR A 384 -4.01 -5.12 15.53
CA THR A 384 -2.84 -5.85 15.00
C THR A 384 -3.25 -7.04 14.12
N LEU A 385 -4.33 -7.75 14.48
CA LEU A 385 -4.84 -8.86 13.67
C LEU A 385 -5.50 -8.40 12.37
N ASP A 386 -6.19 -7.27 12.38
CA ASP A 386 -6.80 -6.71 11.17
C ASP A 386 -5.71 -6.23 10.19
N ASP A 387 -4.65 -5.60 10.70
CA ASP A 387 -3.47 -5.23 9.91
C ASP A 387 -2.79 -6.48 9.33
N TYR A 388 -2.58 -7.53 10.15
CA TYR A 388 -1.99 -8.78 9.68
C TYR A 388 -2.85 -9.48 8.62
N GLN A 389 -4.17 -9.47 8.77
CA GLN A 389 -5.08 -10.04 7.78
C GLN A 389 -5.09 -9.26 6.47
N SER A 390 -5.01 -7.94 6.53
CA SER A 390 -4.89 -7.09 5.33
C SER A 390 -3.61 -7.43 4.55
N LEU A 391 -2.49 -7.60 5.27
CA LEU A 391 -1.21 -8.01 4.67
C LEU A 391 -1.28 -9.43 4.10
N ALA A 392 -1.92 -10.38 4.79
CA ALA A 392 -2.08 -11.74 4.31
C ALA A 392 -2.91 -11.81 2.99
N ARG A 393 -3.92 -10.96 2.83
CA ARG A 393 -4.67 -10.86 1.56
C ARG A 393 -3.82 -10.38 0.39
N GLN A 394 -2.79 -9.59 0.67
CA GLN A 394 -1.88 -9.05 -0.33
C GLN A 394 -0.65 -9.96 -0.54
N GLU A 395 -0.52 -11.05 0.22
CA GLU A 395 0.53 -12.04 0.01
C GLU A 395 0.29 -12.80 -1.30
N ILE A 396 1.33 -12.83 -2.11
CA ILE A 396 1.28 -13.30 -3.50
C ILE A 396 1.50 -14.81 -3.55
N VAL A 397 2.27 -15.34 -2.60
CA VAL A 397 2.63 -16.75 -2.55
C VAL A 397 1.46 -17.56 -1.98
N PRO A 398 0.77 -18.42 -2.75
CA PRO A 398 -0.45 -19.09 -2.29
C PRO A 398 -0.23 -19.87 -0.99
N LYS A 399 0.86 -20.64 -0.91
CA LYS A 399 1.22 -21.37 0.32
C LYS A 399 1.46 -20.45 1.52
N LYS A 400 2.19 -19.33 1.35
CA LYS A 400 2.44 -18.40 2.46
C LYS A 400 1.19 -17.61 2.82
N GLN A 401 0.33 -17.32 1.85
CA GLN A 401 -0.96 -16.68 2.04
C GLN A 401 -1.89 -17.60 2.85
N GLU A 402 -1.99 -18.89 2.47
CA GLU A 402 -2.73 -19.90 3.22
C GLU A 402 -2.17 -20.06 4.64
N GLU A 403 -0.84 -20.15 4.80
CA GLU A 403 -0.21 -20.19 6.11
C GLU A 403 -0.50 -18.92 6.93
N ALA A 404 -0.47 -17.74 6.32
CA ALA A 404 -0.78 -16.48 6.98
C ALA A 404 -2.26 -16.42 7.39
N PHE A 405 -3.18 -16.86 6.54
CA PHE A 405 -4.60 -16.98 6.88
C PHE A 405 -4.84 -17.98 8.01
N ALA A 406 -4.15 -19.13 8.01
CA ALA A 406 -4.22 -20.09 9.10
C ALA A 406 -3.73 -19.50 10.43
N ARG A 407 -2.63 -18.73 10.40
CA ARG A 407 -2.10 -18.02 11.57
C ARG A 407 -3.08 -16.95 12.08
N VAL A 408 -3.63 -16.12 11.19
CA VAL A 408 -4.64 -15.10 11.53
C VAL A 408 -5.87 -15.76 12.16
N LYS A 409 -6.35 -16.87 11.58
CA LYS A 409 -7.48 -17.64 12.12
C LYS A 409 -7.20 -18.08 13.56
N ARG A 410 -6.05 -18.70 13.81
CA ARG A 410 -5.64 -19.14 15.16
C ARG A 410 -5.55 -17.98 16.15
N PHE A 411 -5.05 -16.82 15.73
CA PHE A 411 -5.03 -15.65 16.61
C PHE A 411 -6.42 -15.08 16.89
N ARG A 412 -7.36 -15.16 15.94
CA ARG A 412 -8.75 -14.76 16.15
C ARG A 412 -9.50 -15.70 17.09
N GLU A 413 -9.18 -17.00 17.06
CA GLU A 413 -9.65 -17.96 18.07
C GLU A 413 -9.15 -17.56 19.46
N ASN A 414 -7.83 -17.31 19.63
CA ASN A 414 -7.28 -16.81 20.89
C ASN A 414 -7.94 -15.50 21.35
N LEU A 415 -8.19 -14.55 20.43
CA LEU A 415 -8.86 -13.28 20.73
C LEU A 415 -10.27 -13.51 21.30
N SER A 416 -11.02 -14.46 20.72
CA SER A 416 -12.35 -14.84 21.20
C SER A 416 -12.27 -15.38 22.62
N ASP A 417 -11.32 -16.28 22.90
CA ASP A 417 -11.11 -16.86 24.22
C ASP A 417 -10.73 -15.79 25.26
N PHE A 418 -9.85 -14.85 24.89
CA PHE A 418 -9.45 -13.74 25.76
C PHE A 418 -10.61 -12.83 26.13
N ARG A 419 -11.50 -12.53 25.16
CA ARG A 419 -12.72 -11.75 25.41
C ARG A 419 -13.65 -12.48 26.38
N GLY A 420 -13.87 -13.79 26.17
CA GLY A 420 -14.70 -14.60 27.06
C GLY A 420 -14.17 -14.67 28.50
N GLN A 421 -12.85 -14.75 28.68
CA GLN A 421 -12.24 -14.70 30.02
C GLN A 421 -12.41 -13.34 30.70
N ILE A 422 -12.25 -12.24 29.97
CA ILE A 422 -12.50 -10.88 30.51
C ILE A 422 -13.95 -10.71 30.92
N ASP A 423 -14.90 -11.16 30.10
CA ASP A 423 -16.32 -11.04 30.42
C ASP A 423 -16.68 -11.88 31.65
N SER A 424 -16.06 -13.06 31.81
CA SER A 424 -16.21 -13.88 33.01
C SER A 424 -15.63 -13.20 34.25
N LEU A 425 -14.46 -12.56 34.15
CA LEU A 425 -13.84 -11.80 35.23
C LEU A 425 -14.67 -10.57 35.64
N LYS A 426 -15.22 -9.85 34.66
CA LYS A 426 -16.14 -8.72 34.90
C LYS A 426 -17.38 -9.19 35.66
N LYS A 427 -18.01 -10.26 35.19
CA LYS A 427 -19.20 -10.83 35.82
C LYS A 427 -18.93 -11.33 37.24
N ALA A 428 -17.84 -12.08 37.45
CA ALA A 428 -17.45 -12.57 38.77
C ALA A 428 -17.24 -11.43 39.77
N ARG A 429 -16.69 -10.30 39.31
CA ARG A 429 -16.52 -9.11 40.13
C ARG A 429 -17.83 -8.41 40.42
N GLU A 430 -18.70 -8.22 39.44
CA GLU A 430 -20.05 -7.65 39.62
C GLU A 430 -20.83 -8.48 40.66
N ASP A 431 -20.80 -9.81 40.54
CA ASP A 431 -21.44 -10.73 41.48
C ASP A 431 -20.86 -10.58 42.91
N ALA A 432 -19.53 -10.51 43.04
CA ALA A 432 -18.87 -10.29 44.35
C ALA A 432 -19.25 -8.94 44.96
N GLN A 433 -19.37 -7.88 44.16
CA GLN A 433 -19.76 -6.56 44.63
C GLN A 433 -21.24 -6.51 45.01
N HIS A 434 -22.11 -7.17 44.24
CA HIS A 434 -23.51 -7.36 44.61
C HIS A 434 -23.67 -8.14 45.92
N GLN A 435 -22.88 -9.19 46.13
CA GLN A 435 -22.88 -9.94 47.39
C GLN A 435 -22.38 -9.11 48.57
N ALA A 436 -21.32 -8.32 48.39
CA ALA A 436 -20.82 -7.41 49.42
C ALA A 436 -21.89 -6.37 49.81
N ASN A 437 -22.49 -5.70 48.82
CA ASN A 437 -23.56 -4.72 49.04
C ASN A 437 -24.79 -5.36 49.73
N ARG A 438 -25.17 -6.58 49.32
CA ARG A 438 -26.27 -7.32 49.94
C ARG A 438 -25.96 -7.69 51.39
N THR A 439 -24.74 -8.10 51.68
CA THR A 439 -24.30 -8.47 53.04
C THR A 439 -24.25 -7.25 53.95
N GLU A 440 -23.81 -6.10 53.44
CA GLU A 440 -23.84 -4.82 54.17
C GLU A 440 -25.28 -4.37 54.50
N LEU A 441 -26.21 -4.52 53.54
CA LEU A 441 -27.63 -4.19 53.71
C LEU A 441 -28.33 -5.12 54.72
N LEU A 442 -27.96 -6.41 54.77
CA LEU A 442 -28.58 -7.40 55.67
C LEU A 442 -27.88 -7.50 57.04
N GLY A 443 -26.59 -7.13 57.14
CA GLY A 443 -25.79 -7.20 58.35
C GLY A 443 -26.10 -6.13 59.41
N ARG A 444 -26.92 -5.12 59.09
CA ARG A 444 -27.27 -4.02 60.02
C ARG A 444 -28.44 -4.33 60.98
N ARG A 445 -28.66 -5.58 61.42
CA ARG A 445 -29.63 -5.88 62.49
C ARG A 445 -29.20 -7.00 63.44
N PRO A 446 -28.71 -6.69 64.65
CA PRO A 446 -28.92 -7.54 65.81
C PRO A 446 -30.33 -7.28 66.38
N TYR A 447 -31.07 -8.36 66.61
CA TYR A 447 -32.34 -8.38 67.36
C TYR A 447 -32.12 -7.87 68.80
N ASN A 448 -32.52 -6.63 69.10
CA ASN A 448 -33.15 -6.20 70.35
C ASN A 448 -33.27 -4.67 70.40
N ALA A 449 -34.37 -4.14 69.85
CA ALA A 449 -35.04 -2.91 70.31
C ALA A 449 -36.32 -2.71 69.46
N THR A 450 -37.41 -2.36 70.13
CA THR A 450 -38.71 -1.96 69.57
C THR A 450 -38.60 -0.89 68.47
N PRO A 451 -39.59 -0.78 67.55
CA PRO A 451 -39.51 0.16 66.44
C PRO A 451 -39.73 1.59 66.94
N GLU A 452 -38.65 2.32 67.26
CA GLU A 452 -38.74 3.76 67.49
C GLU A 452 -38.77 4.53 66.17
N ASN A 453 -39.83 5.31 66.08
CA ASN A 453 -40.21 6.30 65.08
C ASN A 453 -39.02 7.12 64.52
N PRO A 454 -38.87 7.29 63.18
CA PRO A 454 -37.75 8.03 62.57
C PRO A 454 -37.70 9.54 62.88
N TYR A 455 -38.66 10.05 63.65
CA TYR A 455 -38.81 11.46 64.00
C TYR A 455 -38.60 11.76 65.51
N ALA A 456 -38.16 10.78 66.31
CA ALA A 456 -38.10 10.95 67.77
C ALA A 456 -37.02 11.92 68.30
N ASN A 457 -36.03 12.33 67.48
CA ASN A 457 -35.01 13.32 67.87
C ASN A 457 -35.00 14.55 66.95
N ALA A 458 -36.19 15.03 66.55
CA ALA A 458 -36.34 16.42 66.11
C ALA A 458 -36.54 17.33 67.34
N THR A 459 -35.58 17.33 68.27
CA THR A 459 -35.55 18.34 69.33
C THR A 459 -34.82 19.56 68.81
N THR A 460 -35.63 20.53 68.39
CA THR A 460 -35.29 21.92 68.12
C THR A 460 -34.24 22.47 69.08
N THR A 461 -33.08 22.85 68.55
CA THR A 461 -32.20 23.81 69.23
C THR A 461 -31.95 25.01 68.33
N ASN A 462 -32.60 26.08 68.77
CA ASN A 462 -32.52 27.45 68.32
C ASN A 462 -31.12 27.89 67.90
N THR A 463 -31.10 28.60 66.77
CA THR A 463 -30.10 29.61 66.44
C THR A 463 -29.95 30.60 67.59
N HIS A 464 -28.81 30.58 68.27
CA HIS A 464 -28.33 31.75 69.02
C HIS A 464 -26.84 31.96 68.78
N SER A 465 -26.54 33.06 68.07
CA SER A 465 -25.24 33.75 68.07
C SER A 465 -24.91 34.29 69.45
N THR A 466 -23.63 34.42 69.81
CA THR A 466 -23.14 35.43 70.78
C THR A 466 -21.61 35.41 70.77
N PHE A 467 -20.89 36.46 70.32
CA PHE A 467 -20.51 37.65 71.09
C PHE A 467 -20.75 37.54 72.61
N GLN A 468 -19.66 37.38 73.38
CA GLN A 468 -19.52 37.76 74.81
C GLN A 468 -20.27 36.92 75.89
N PRO A 469 -19.89 37.01 77.20
CA PRO A 469 -18.68 36.41 77.76
C PRO A 469 -18.88 35.62 79.08
N ARG A 470 -18.02 34.62 79.29
CA ARG A 470 -17.38 34.13 80.54
C ARG A 470 -18.07 34.39 81.91
N HIS A 471 -18.47 33.31 82.61
CA HIS A 471 -18.42 33.18 84.08
C HIS A 471 -18.23 31.70 84.53
N PRO A 472 -17.56 31.41 85.67
CA PRO A 472 -17.12 30.07 86.08
C PRO A 472 -17.93 29.54 87.31
N PRO A 473 -17.49 28.50 88.05
CA PRO A 473 -17.89 27.10 87.90
C PRO A 473 -18.68 26.57 89.11
N GLN A 474 -19.36 25.42 88.99
CA GLN A 474 -19.69 24.60 90.16
C GLN A 474 -19.75 23.10 89.85
N SER A 475 -19.10 22.37 90.74
CA SER A 475 -18.72 20.97 90.75
C SER A 475 -19.81 20.04 91.30
N ASN A 476 -19.96 18.84 90.72
CA ASN A 476 -19.66 17.56 91.42
C ASN A 476 -20.08 16.30 90.64
N GLY A 477 -19.10 15.43 90.39
CA GLY A 477 -19.25 13.97 90.33
C GLY A 477 -19.28 13.31 88.94
N PRO A 478 -18.88 12.03 88.84
CA PRO A 478 -17.57 11.44 89.13
C PRO A 478 -16.80 11.15 87.81
N LEU A 479 -15.48 10.97 87.90
CA LEU A 479 -14.64 10.56 86.78
C LEU A 479 -15.16 9.25 86.15
N THR A 480 -15.61 9.35 84.90
CA THR A 480 -15.60 8.27 83.92
C THR A 480 -14.64 8.67 82.80
N THR A 481 -13.65 7.83 82.55
CA THR A 481 -12.72 7.93 81.44
C THR A 481 -13.44 7.50 80.15
N GLY A 482 -14.25 8.37 79.56
CA GLY A 482 -14.78 8.23 78.21
C GLY A 482 -13.99 9.12 77.26
N SER A 483 -13.22 8.51 76.36
CA SER A 483 -12.32 9.19 75.43
C SER A 483 -13.07 10.11 74.44
N PRO A 484 -12.50 11.29 74.05
CA PRO A 484 -12.93 12.09 72.88
C PRO A 484 -12.80 11.37 71.52
N ASP A 485 -12.24 10.16 71.49
CA ASP A 485 -11.92 9.44 70.25
C ASP A 485 -13.15 8.91 69.51
N GLU A 486 -14.23 8.51 70.20
CA GLU A 486 -15.41 7.92 69.53
C GLU A 486 -16.12 8.92 68.59
N MET A 487 -16.18 10.20 68.96
CA MET A 487 -16.79 11.23 68.11
C MET A 487 -15.90 11.63 66.93
N ARG A 488 -14.57 11.59 67.09
CA ARG A 488 -13.61 11.85 66.00
C ARG A 488 -13.56 10.70 65.02
N GLU A 489 -13.53 9.46 65.51
CA GLU A 489 -13.62 8.27 64.66
C GLU A 489 -14.93 8.24 63.88
N ALA A 490 -16.07 8.51 64.52
CA ALA A 490 -17.36 8.55 63.84
C ALA A 490 -17.48 9.68 62.79
N HIS A 491 -16.67 10.74 62.88
CA HIS A 491 -16.58 11.78 61.86
C HIS A 491 -15.63 11.39 60.73
N ALA A 492 -14.47 10.80 61.05
CA ALA A 492 -13.50 10.29 60.09
C ALA A 492 -14.09 9.14 59.24
N PHE A 493 -14.84 8.21 59.85
CA PHE A 493 -15.53 7.15 59.11
C PHE A 493 -16.64 7.68 58.20
N ARG A 494 -17.30 8.79 58.56
CA ARG A 494 -18.29 9.46 57.70
C ARG A 494 -17.62 10.17 56.52
N GLU A 495 -16.53 10.88 56.73
CA GLU A 495 -15.74 11.47 55.64
C GLU A 495 -15.18 10.40 54.72
N GLN A 496 -14.63 9.31 55.26
CA GLN A 496 -14.05 8.24 54.46
C GLN A 496 -15.10 7.48 53.64
N ASN A 497 -16.29 7.25 54.19
CA ASN A 497 -17.42 6.71 53.43
C ASN A 497 -17.91 7.70 52.36
N PHE A 498 -17.97 9.00 52.68
CA PHE A 498 -18.32 10.04 51.73
C PHE A 498 -17.30 10.14 50.57
N PHE A 499 -16.00 10.06 50.85
CA PHE A 499 -14.94 10.03 49.83
C PHE A 499 -14.99 8.75 48.98
N SER A 500 -15.28 7.58 49.57
CA SER A 500 -15.39 6.33 48.81
C SER A 500 -16.58 6.34 47.84
N ASN A 501 -17.72 6.86 48.28
CA ASN A 501 -18.93 6.98 47.46
C ASN A 501 -18.76 8.04 46.36
N THR A 502 -18.03 9.13 46.66
CA THR A 502 -17.74 10.19 45.68
C THR A 502 -16.74 9.71 44.61
N ASN A 503 -15.73 8.92 45.00
CA ASN A 503 -14.80 8.31 44.04
C ASN A 503 -15.51 7.30 43.13
N GLN A 504 -16.41 6.47 43.65
CA GLN A 504 -17.21 5.57 42.82
C GLN A 504 -18.13 6.33 41.85
N ALA A 505 -18.74 7.43 42.28
CA ALA A 505 -19.55 8.27 41.41
C ALA A 505 -18.70 8.96 40.32
N LEU A 506 -17.51 9.47 40.66
CA LEU A 506 -16.59 10.06 39.70
C LEU A 506 -16.09 9.04 38.67
N ASP A 507 -15.77 7.82 39.10
CA ASP A 507 -15.38 6.73 38.21
C ASP A 507 -16.53 6.32 37.26
N ASP A 508 -17.77 6.30 37.74
CA ASP A 508 -18.94 6.05 36.88
C ASP A 508 -19.17 7.20 35.88
N TYR A 509 -18.94 8.45 36.28
CA TYR A 509 -18.99 9.61 35.36
C TYR A 509 -17.85 9.60 34.34
N ILE A 510 -16.65 9.16 34.72
CA ILE A 510 -15.50 9.01 33.81
C ILE A 510 -15.76 7.86 32.82
N ALA A 511 -16.28 6.72 33.30
CA ALA A 511 -16.64 5.60 32.45
C ALA A 511 -17.75 5.95 31.45
N ARG A 512 -18.78 6.69 31.90
CA ARG A 512 -19.82 7.23 31.01
C ARG A 512 -19.26 8.26 30.04
N GLY A 513 -18.35 9.13 30.48
CA GLY A 513 -17.66 10.09 29.61
C GLY A 513 -16.81 9.41 28.54
N GLN A 514 -16.11 8.34 28.89
CA GLN A 514 -15.33 7.52 27.95
C GLN A 514 -16.23 6.74 26.98
N ALA A 515 -17.37 6.22 27.45
CA ALA A 515 -18.36 5.57 26.59
C ALA A 515 -18.97 6.55 25.59
N VAL A 516 -19.35 7.76 26.02
CA VAL A 516 -19.88 8.81 25.14
C VAL A 516 -18.82 9.30 24.14
N LEU A 517 -17.55 9.46 24.55
CA LEU A 517 -16.46 9.82 23.65
C LEU A 517 -16.12 8.67 22.68
N GLY A 518 -16.23 7.42 23.12
CA GLY A 518 -16.11 6.23 22.29
C GLY A 518 -17.21 6.16 21.24
N ASP A 519 -18.46 6.40 21.63
CA ASP A 519 -19.63 6.44 20.74
C ASP A 519 -19.54 7.60 19.73
N LEU A 520 -19.01 8.76 20.12
CA LEU A 520 -18.74 9.87 19.19
C LEU A 520 -17.61 9.53 18.19
N GLY A 521 -16.59 8.81 18.64
CA GLY A 521 -15.54 8.25 17.76
C GLY A 521 -16.10 7.23 16.78
N GLN A 522 -16.97 6.33 17.25
CA GLN A 522 -17.66 5.32 16.46
C GLN A 522 -18.66 5.95 15.48
N GLN A 523 -19.37 7.00 15.87
CA GLN A 523 -20.25 7.77 14.96
C GLN A 523 -19.44 8.49 13.88
N ARG A 524 -18.25 9.02 14.19
CA ARG A 524 -17.36 9.61 13.17
C ARG A 524 -16.82 8.56 12.20
N GLU A 525 -16.49 7.36 12.66
CA GLU A 525 -16.10 6.24 11.81
C GLU A 525 -17.28 5.66 11.02
N MET A 526 -18.47 5.60 11.61
CA MET A 526 -19.71 5.21 10.93
C MET A 526 -20.03 6.21 9.82
N LEU A 527 -19.88 7.52 10.06
CA LEU A 527 -20.05 8.55 9.03
C LEU A 527 -19.00 8.47 7.92
N LYS A 528 -17.72 8.22 8.26
CA LYS A 528 -16.66 7.98 7.25
C LYS A 528 -16.89 6.69 6.46
N SER A 529 -17.38 5.62 7.09
CA SER A 529 -17.70 4.36 6.41
C SER A 529 -18.97 4.47 5.59
N THR A 530 -19.93 5.31 6.00
CA THR A 530 -21.14 5.64 5.24
C THR A 530 -20.78 6.53 4.05
N GLN A 531 -19.84 7.47 4.20
CA GLN A 531 -19.27 8.24 3.11
C GLN A 531 -18.53 7.33 2.11
N LYS A 532 -17.66 6.42 2.59
CA LYS A 532 -17.00 5.40 1.76
C LYS A 532 -17.99 4.46 1.07
N ARG A 533 -19.10 4.09 1.75
CA ARG A 533 -20.18 3.29 1.17
C ARG A 533 -21.00 4.07 0.15
N LEU A 534 -21.23 5.36 0.33
CA LEU A 534 -21.86 6.22 -0.68
C LEU A 534 -20.96 6.37 -1.91
N TYR A 535 -19.65 6.54 -1.73
CA TYR A 535 -18.68 6.51 -2.84
C TYR A 535 -18.58 5.12 -3.50
N SER A 536 -18.70 4.02 -2.74
CA SER A 536 -18.66 2.67 -3.32
C SER A 536 -19.98 2.28 -4.00
N VAL A 537 -21.13 2.77 -3.52
CA VAL A 537 -22.44 2.61 -4.15
C VAL A 537 -22.51 3.43 -5.44
N ALA A 538 -21.86 4.59 -5.51
CA ALA A 538 -21.65 5.31 -6.77
C ALA A 538 -20.80 4.51 -7.78
N ASN A 539 -19.79 3.75 -7.32
CA ASN A 539 -19.02 2.83 -8.17
C ASN A 539 -19.76 1.52 -8.51
N THR A 540 -20.73 1.09 -7.70
CA THR A 540 -21.44 -0.20 -7.90
C THR A 540 -22.74 -0.04 -8.70
N LEU A 541 -23.31 1.16 -8.76
CA LEU A 541 -24.50 1.46 -9.59
C LEU A 541 -24.19 1.71 -11.07
N GLY A 542 -22.95 1.46 -11.53
CA GLY A 542 -22.65 1.41 -12.96
C GLY A 542 -22.92 2.73 -13.70
N VAL A 543 -22.81 3.87 -13.02
CA VAL A 543 -22.70 5.15 -13.71
C VAL A 543 -21.25 5.24 -14.19
N SER A 544 -21.01 4.75 -15.41
CA SER A 544 -19.72 4.90 -16.09
C SER A 544 -19.26 6.36 -16.00
N GLY A 545 -17.95 6.59 -15.85
CA GLY A 545 -17.35 7.93 -16.00
C GLY A 545 -17.79 8.64 -17.29
N ASP A 546 -18.22 7.89 -18.30
CA ASP A 546 -18.82 8.41 -19.53
C ASP A 546 -20.20 9.06 -19.30
N THR A 547 -21.00 8.57 -18.36
CA THR A 547 -22.30 9.15 -18.00
C THR A 547 -22.14 10.45 -17.22
N ILE A 548 -21.16 10.52 -16.30
CA ILE A 548 -20.84 11.75 -15.56
C ILE A 548 -20.26 12.79 -16.51
N ARG A 549 -19.33 12.40 -17.40
CA ARG A 549 -18.81 13.27 -18.47
C ARG A 549 -19.91 13.70 -19.45
N MET A 550 -20.88 12.83 -19.77
CA MET A 550 -22.02 13.18 -20.62
C MET A 550 -22.95 14.18 -19.94
N VAL A 551 -23.16 14.07 -18.63
CA VAL A 551 -23.95 15.03 -17.86
C VAL A 551 -23.21 16.37 -17.71
N GLU A 552 -21.90 16.36 -17.44
CA GLU A 552 -21.09 17.59 -17.41
C GLU A 552 -20.99 18.27 -18.78
N ARG A 553 -20.91 17.48 -19.87
CA ARG A 553 -20.93 18.00 -21.23
C ARG A 553 -22.28 18.63 -21.57
N ARG A 554 -23.39 17.97 -21.25
CA ARG A 554 -24.74 18.54 -21.41
C ARG A 554 -24.94 19.80 -20.58
N ALA A 555 -24.45 19.83 -19.34
CA ALA A 555 -24.55 21.02 -18.48
C ALA A 555 -23.72 22.21 -19.01
N LYS A 556 -22.58 21.96 -19.68
CA LYS A 556 -21.83 23.01 -20.39
C LYS A 556 -22.55 23.46 -21.66
N GLU A 557 -23.07 22.54 -22.46
CA GLU A 557 -23.85 22.86 -23.67
C GLU A 557 -25.10 23.69 -23.34
N ASP A 558 -25.85 23.35 -22.28
CA ASP A 558 -27.02 24.10 -21.82
C ASP A 558 -26.67 25.52 -21.37
N LYS A 559 -25.50 25.74 -20.75
CA LYS A 559 -25.02 27.10 -20.41
C LYS A 559 -24.73 27.94 -21.65
N TRP A 560 -24.17 27.33 -22.70
CA TRP A 560 -23.93 28.02 -23.98
C TRP A 560 -25.24 28.33 -24.70
N ILE A 561 -26.20 27.40 -24.70
CA ILE A 561 -27.54 27.62 -25.27
C ILE A 561 -28.27 28.73 -24.51
N PHE A 562 -28.19 28.74 -23.18
CA PHE A 562 -28.78 29.80 -22.35
C PHE A 562 -28.15 31.16 -22.65
N ALA A 563 -26.82 31.25 -22.70
CA ALA A 563 -26.12 32.50 -23.01
C ALA A 563 -26.45 33.01 -24.43
N ALA A 564 -26.51 32.11 -25.42
CA ALA A 564 -26.93 32.47 -26.77
C ALA A 564 -28.39 32.97 -26.82
N GLY A 565 -29.29 32.31 -26.08
CA GLY A 565 -30.69 32.74 -25.93
C GLY A 565 -30.82 34.12 -25.29
N VAL A 566 -30.02 34.42 -24.27
CA VAL A 566 -29.96 35.75 -23.64
C VAL A 566 -29.51 36.81 -24.64
N VAL A 567 -28.47 36.55 -25.43
CA VAL A 567 -28.00 37.48 -26.45
C VAL A 567 -29.08 37.74 -27.51
N ILE A 568 -29.71 36.68 -28.03
CA ILE A 568 -30.79 36.80 -29.02
C ILE A 568 -31.98 37.58 -28.45
N PHE A 569 -32.36 37.34 -27.20
CA PHE A 569 -33.44 38.06 -26.54
C PHE A 569 -33.16 39.57 -26.44
N PHE A 570 -31.96 39.96 -26.01
CA PHE A 570 -31.58 41.37 -25.96
C PHE A 570 -31.49 42.02 -27.35
N LEU A 571 -31.02 41.27 -28.35
CA LEU A 571 -30.96 41.74 -29.74
C LEU A 571 -32.37 41.94 -30.33
N PHE A 572 -33.31 41.05 -29.99
CA PHE A 572 -34.72 41.19 -30.33
C PHE A 572 -35.36 42.39 -29.63
N CYS A 573 -35.14 42.56 -28.31
CA CYS A 573 -35.62 43.74 -27.58
C CYS A 573 -35.04 45.04 -28.17
N TRP A 574 -33.76 45.05 -28.55
CA TRP A 574 -33.13 46.18 -29.23
C TRP A 574 -33.78 46.46 -30.59
N LEU A 575 -34.00 45.44 -31.42
CA LEU A 575 -34.66 45.57 -32.72
C LEU A 575 -36.10 46.12 -32.56
N VAL A 576 -36.86 45.61 -31.60
CA VAL A 576 -38.21 46.12 -31.28
C VAL A 576 -38.13 47.59 -30.88
N LEU A 577 -37.22 47.97 -29.99
CA LEU A 577 -37.08 49.36 -29.57
C LEU A 577 -36.56 50.28 -30.68
N HIS A 578 -35.80 49.76 -31.64
CA HIS A 578 -35.23 50.53 -32.74
C HIS A 578 -36.20 50.73 -33.92
N PHE A 579 -37.09 49.76 -34.17
CA PHE A 579 -38.01 49.78 -35.31
C PHE A 579 -39.50 50.03 -34.95
N LEU A 580 -39.88 49.93 -33.68
CA LEU A 580 -41.23 50.29 -33.19
C LEU A 580 -41.27 51.63 -32.40
N ARG A 581 -40.19 52.41 -32.49
CA ARG A 581 -40.20 53.86 -32.32
C ARG A 581 -40.15 54.51 -33.69
#